data_AF-A0A2P7BMM6-F1
#
_entry.id   AF-A0A2P7BMM6-F1
#
_cell.length_a   1.000
_cell.length_b   1.000
_cell.length_c   1.000
_cell.angle_alpha   90.00
_cell.angle_beta   90.00
_cell.angle_gamma   90.00
#
_symmetry.space_group_name_H-M   'P 1'
#
loop_
_entity.id
_entity.type
_entity.pdbx_description
1 polymer ?
#
loop_
_entity_poly.entity_id
_entity_poly.type
_entity_poly.pdbx_seq_one_letter_code
_entity_poly.pdbx_strand_id
1 'polypeptide(L)'
;MARCGSTRIDRRTDPERNGLWPRHPSDTTACPAWSLFLEIVINVIFALWLVNWRSRSLVLLAAVSGLAMVTVVSHEQSLNVGWNWSTLYAGFVRVTFAFTIGILLARDSATPRQTVSWAALVPIILLILAFGIPVPQQYRTMFDLAIGLFICPTILYYGIVFECPQQIRPLASFLGDISYPVYAIHFPLLFMFNHVA
;
A
#
# COMPACT_ATOMS: atom_id res chain seq x y z
N MET A 1 -10.18 21.32 47.96
CA MET A 1 -10.87 22.17 46.95
C MET A 1 -9.75 22.92 46.23
N ALA A 2 -9.48 22.83 44.92
CA ALA A 2 -10.33 22.66 43.76
C ALA A 2 -9.65 21.82 42.66
N ARG A 3 -10.48 21.26 41.77
CA ARG A 3 -10.16 20.39 40.62
C ARG A 3 -9.87 21.20 39.35
N CYS A 4 -9.17 20.54 38.42
CA CYS A 4 -9.44 20.49 36.98
C CYS A 4 -9.19 21.76 36.15
N GLY A 5 -8.09 21.74 35.38
CA GLY A 5 -7.99 22.39 34.08
C GLY A 5 -7.89 21.31 33.01
N SER A 6 -9.02 20.80 32.53
CA SER A 6 -9.06 19.88 31.38
C SER A 6 -8.88 20.69 30.10
N THR A 7 -7.66 20.69 29.55
CA THR A 7 -7.45 20.97 28.13
C THR A 7 -8.23 19.92 27.34
N ARG A 8 -9.37 20.32 26.79
CA ARG A 8 -10.20 19.51 25.91
C ARG A 8 -9.45 19.34 24.59
N ILE A 9 -8.51 18.40 24.56
CA ILE A 9 -8.00 17.83 23.31
C ILE A 9 -9.20 17.20 22.61
N ASP A 10 -9.44 17.60 21.38
CA ASP A 10 -10.54 17.09 20.56
C ASP A 10 -10.43 15.56 20.45
N ARG A 11 -11.45 14.88 20.96
CA ARG A 11 -11.51 13.41 21.05
C ARG A 11 -11.49 12.71 19.68
N ARG A 12 -11.61 13.44 18.57
CA ARG A 12 -11.54 12.89 17.21
C ARG A 12 -10.13 12.87 16.61
N THR A 13 -9.21 13.71 17.08
CA THR A 13 -7.91 13.92 16.43
C THR A 13 -6.75 13.29 17.17
N ASP A 14 -7.00 12.59 18.28
CA ASP A 14 -5.96 11.93 19.06
C ASP A 14 -5.39 10.71 18.31
N PRO A 15 -4.17 10.79 17.74
CA PRO A 15 -3.55 9.67 17.03
C PRO A 15 -3.24 8.52 18.00
N GLU A 16 -3.16 8.84 19.30
CA GLU A 16 -2.80 7.95 20.40
C GLU A 16 -3.85 6.90 20.72
N ARG A 17 -5.12 7.31 20.66
CA ARG A 17 -6.22 6.41 21.00
C ARG A 17 -6.73 5.59 19.81
N ASN A 18 -6.51 6.08 18.59
CA ASN A 18 -6.97 5.41 17.36
C ASN A 18 -6.04 4.28 16.90
N GLY A 19 -4.96 3.98 17.64
CA GLY A 19 -4.05 2.88 17.30
C GLY A 19 -3.20 3.15 16.06
N LEU A 20 -3.03 4.41 15.66
CA LEU A 20 -2.27 4.78 14.47
C LEU A 20 -0.76 4.58 14.63
N TRP A 21 -0.26 4.42 15.86
CA TRP A 21 1.15 4.19 16.16
C TRP A 21 1.41 2.95 17.03
N PRO A 22 2.52 2.23 16.76
CA PRO A 22 3.00 1.11 17.58
C PRO A 22 3.18 1.50 19.05
N ARG A 23 2.51 0.83 19.98
CA ARG A 23 2.57 1.18 21.42
C ARG A 23 3.74 0.51 22.14
N HIS A 24 4.08 -0.69 21.69
CA HIS A 24 5.19 -1.46 22.20
C HIS A 24 6.26 -1.65 21.11
N PRO A 25 7.53 -1.85 21.49
CA PRO A 25 8.61 -2.12 20.53
C PRO A 25 8.29 -3.29 19.60
N SER A 26 7.56 -4.29 20.09
CA SER A 26 7.07 -5.44 19.30
C SER A 26 6.08 -5.06 18.20
N ASP A 27 5.34 -3.97 18.37
CA ASP A 27 4.30 -3.55 17.41
C ASP A 27 4.94 -2.87 16.19
N THR A 28 6.17 -2.34 16.33
CA THR A 28 6.90 -1.65 15.26
C THR A 28 7.31 -2.61 14.15
N THR A 29 7.70 -3.84 14.49
CA THR A 29 7.98 -4.91 13.53
C THR A 29 6.72 -5.61 13.06
N ALA A 30 5.64 -5.56 13.85
CA ALA A 30 4.37 -6.21 13.50
C ALA A 30 3.74 -5.63 12.22
N CYS A 31 3.76 -4.29 12.03
CA CYS A 31 3.16 -3.64 10.86
C CYS A 31 3.70 -4.13 9.50
N PRO A 32 5.03 -4.10 9.23
CA PRO A 32 5.58 -4.65 7.99
C PRO A 32 5.46 -6.17 7.92
N ALA A 33 5.54 -6.89 9.05
CA ALA A 33 5.37 -8.35 9.09
C ALA A 33 3.98 -8.79 8.64
N TRP A 34 2.92 -8.05 8.97
CA TRP A 34 1.55 -8.34 8.52
C TRP A 34 1.39 -8.27 7.00
N SER A 35 2.01 -7.26 6.38
CA SER A 35 1.98 -7.11 4.92
C SER A 35 2.71 -8.26 4.24
N LEU A 36 3.89 -8.62 4.75
CA LEU A 36 4.70 -9.74 4.25
C LEU A 36 3.98 -11.09 4.43
N PHE A 37 3.33 -11.30 5.58
CA PHE A 37 2.52 -12.49 5.84
C PHE A 37 1.42 -12.65 4.78
N LEU A 38 0.63 -11.59 4.53
CA LEU A 38 -0.42 -11.63 3.51
C LEU A 38 0.13 -11.84 2.10
N GLU A 39 1.31 -11.29 1.80
CA GLU A 39 2.01 -11.51 0.54
C GLU A 39 2.41 -12.97 0.34
N ILE A 40 2.94 -13.63 1.38
CA ILE A 40 3.23 -15.07 1.33
C ILE A 40 1.95 -15.87 1.13
N VAL A 41 0.90 -15.56 1.88
CA VAL A 41 -0.40 -16.25 1.79
C VAL A 41 -0.98 -16.15 0.38
N ILE A 42 -1.03 -14.96 -0.21
CA ILE A 42 -1.58 -14.80 -1.57
C ILE A 42 -0.72 -15.49 -2.62
N ASN A 43 0.61 -15.52 -2.46
CA ASN A 43 1.51 -16.24 -3.36
C ASN A 43 1.30 -17.76 -3.30
N VAL A 44 1.06 -18.32 -2.10
CA VAL A 44 0.71 -19.74 -1.95
C VAL A 44 -0.64 -20.03 -2.62
N ILE A 45 -1.65 -19.19 -2.37
CA ILE A 45 -2.97 -19.30 -3.04
C ILE A 45 -2.81 -19.23 -4.56
N PHE A 46 -1.91 -18.37 -5.05
CA PHE A 46 -1.63 -18.23 -6.45
C PHE A 46 -1.03 -19.49 -7.08
N ALA A 47 0.03 -20.00 -6.47
CA ALA A 47 0.73 -21.19 -6.94
C ALA A 47 -0.20 -22.43 -6.99
N LEU A 48 -1.14 -22.54 -6.04
CA LEU A 48 -2.06 -23.68 -5.96
C LEU A 48 -3.25 -23.56 -6.92
N TRP A 49 -3.85 -22.37 -7.06
CA TRP A 49 -5.12 -22.20 -7.75
C TRP A 49 -5.07 -21.19 -8.91
N LEU A 50 -4.69 -19.93 -8.65
CA LEU A 50 -4.86 -18.85 -9.63
C LEU A 50 -3.93 -18.99 -10.85
N VAL A 51 -2.83 -19.75 -10.74
CA VAL A 51 -1.93 -20.02 -11.87
C VAL A 51 -2.67 -20.62 -13.07
N ASN A 52 -3.67 -21.47 -12.84
CA ASN A 52 -4.43 -22.15 -13.90
C ASN A 52 -5.72 -21.43 -14.31
N TRP A 53 -6.05 -20.30 -13.67
CA TRP A 53 -7.31 -19.60 -13.96
C TRP A 53 -7.27 -18.89 -15.31
N ARG A 54 -8.41 -18.75 -15.99
CA ARG A 54 -8.53 -17.96 -17.22
C ARG A 54 -8.54 -16.47 -16.89
N SER A 55 -8.05 -15.62 -17.79
CA SER A 55 -8.00 -14.17 -17.59
C SER A 55 -9.37 -13.56 -17.27
N ARG A 56 -10.47 -14.10 -17.83
CA ARG A 56 -11.85 -13.66 -17.50
C ARG A 56 -12.19 -13.84 -16.02
N SER A 57 -11.79 -14.96 -15.42
CA SER A 57 -12.01 -15.23 -13.99
C SER A 57 -11.18 -14.31 -13.11
N LEU A 58 -9.95 -13.98 -13.54
CA LEU A 58 -9.09 -13.01 -12.85
C LEU A 58 -9.67 -11.59 -12.93
N VAL A 59 -10.24 -11.18 -14.07
CA VAL A 59 -10.95 -9.89 -14.18
C VAL A 59 -12.13 -9.82 -13.21
N LEU A 60 -12.93 -10.90 -13.12
CA LEU A 60 -14.02 -10.97 -12.15
C LEU A 60 -13.50 -10.88 -10.71
N LEU A 61 -12.41 -11.59 -10.38
CA LEU A 61 -11.79 -11.52 -9.06
C LEU A 61 -11.28 -10.11 -8.75
N ALA A 62 -10.65 -9.42 -9.71
CA ALA A 62 -10.21 -8.04 -9.57
C ALA A 62 -11.39 -7.08 -9.35
N ALA A 63 -12.49 -7.25 -10.09
CA ALA A 63 -13.68 -6.42 -9.94
C ALA A 63 -14.36 -6.63 -8.57
N VAL A 64 -14.51 -7.88 -8.14
CA VAL A 64 -15.11 -8.22 -6.84
C VAL A 64 -14.24 -7.72 -5.69
N SER A 65 -12.93 -7.93 -5.76
CA SER A 65 -11.99 -7.47 -4.73
C SER A 65 -11.90 -5.94 -4.68
N GLY A 66 -11.97 -5.26 -5.82
CA GLY A 66 -12.07 -3.79 -5.88
C GLY A 66 -13.35 -3.27 -5.23
N LEU A 67 -14.50 -3.89 -5.51
CA LEU A 67 -15.77 -3.51 -4.87
C LEU A 67 -15.73 -3.77 -3.36
N ALA A 68 -15.19 -4.92 -2.96
CA ALA A 68 -15.00 -5.24 -1.54
C ALA A 68 -14.11 -4.19 -0.86
N MET A 69 -13.05 -3.72 -1.52
CA MET A 69 -12.18 -2.67 -0.98
C MET A 69 -12.94 -1.36 -0.74
N VAL A 70 -13.81 -0.96 -1.67
CA VAL A 70 -14.69 0.21 -1.51
C VAL A 70 -15.61 0.03 -0.29
N THR A 71 -16.21 -1.15 -0.12
CA THR A 71 -17.12 -1.41 1.01
C THR A 71 -16.39 -1.38 2.36
N VAL A 72 -15.21 -1.99 2.45
CA VAL A 72 -14.41 -2.03 3.68
C VAL A 72 -13.96 -0.63 4.06
N VAL A 73 -13.46 0.15 3.11
CA VAL A 73 -13.01 1.53 3.37
C VAL A 73 -14.17 2.44 3.74
N SER A 74 -15.35 2.22 3.17
CA SER A 74 -16.57 2.94 3.56
C SER A 74 -17.00 2.63 5.00
N HIS A 75 -16.80 1.40 5.47
CA HIS A 75 -17.11 0.98 6.83
C HIS A 75 -16.08 1.51 7.85
N GLU A 76 -14.79 1.29 7.57
CA GLU A 76 -13.69 1.61 8.49
C GLU A 76 -13.28 3.08 8.43
N GLN A 77 -13.78 3.85 7.45
CA GLN A 77 -13.45 5.25 7.20
C GLN A 77 -11.94 5.52 7.02
N SER A 78 -11.15 4.49 6.77
CA SER A 78 -9.69 4.56 6.65
C SER A 78 -9.16 3.47 5.73
N LEU A 79 -8.10 3.78 4.97
CA LEU A 79 -7.35 2.80 4.18
C LEU A 79 -6.16 2.20 4.94
N ASN A 80 -5.78 2.79 6.08
CA ASN A 80 -4.67 2.36 6.92
C ASN A 80 -5.12 1.26 7.90
N VAL A 81 -5.68 0.19 7.34
CA VAL A 81 -6.34 -0.90 8.06
C VAL A 81 -5.75 -2.23 7.56
N GLY A 82 -5.74 -3.28 8.39
CA GLY A 82 -5.16 -4.59 8.03
C GLY A 82 -3.83 -4.94 8.68
N TRP A 83 -3.45 -4.26 9.76
CA TRP A 83 -2.22 -4.51 10.54
C TRP A 83 -2.50 -5.25 11.87
N ASN A 84 -3.70 -5.83 12.02
CA ASN A 84 -4.08 -6.63 13.19
C ASN A 84 -5.09 -7.74 12.81
N TRP A 85 -5.26 -8.72 13.70
CA TRP A 85 -6.20 -9.83 13.49
C TRP A 85 -7.64 -9.38 13.24
N SER A 86 -8.12 -8.34 13.94
CA SER A 86 -9.49 -7.84 13.77
C SER A 86 -9.76 -7.27 12.39
N THR A 87 -8.73 -6.78 11.69
CA THR A 87 -8.84 -6.11 10.40
C THR A 87 -8.17 -6.88 9.28
N LEU A 88 -7.80 -8.13 9.53
CA LEU A 88 -7.13 -9.01 8.57
C LEU A 88 -7.90 -9.11 7.24
N TYR A 89 -9.23 -9.11 7.31
CA TYR A 89 -10.11 -9.14 6.15
C TYR A 89 -9.87 -7.95 5.20
N ALA A 90 -9.61 -6.76 5.73
CA ALA A 90 -9.33 -5.56 4.95
C ALA A 90 -7.99 -5.67 4.23
N GLY A 91 -6.97 -6.16 4.93
CA GLY A 91 -5.65 -6.44 4.35
C GLY A 91 -5.72 -7.48 3.24
N PHE A 92 -6.48 -8.56 3.45
CA PHE A 92 -6.65 -9.64 2.48
C PHE A 92 -7.35 -9.15 1.19
N VAL A 93 -8.41 -8.35 1.31
CA VAL A 93 -9.09 -7.75 0.16
C VAL A 93 -8.13 -6.86 -0.65
N ARG A 94 -7.36 -6.02 0.03
CA ARG A 94 -6.38 -5.13 -0.62
C ARG A 94 -5.30 -5.90 -1.36
N VAL A 95 -4.71 -6.91 -0.72
CA VAL A 95 -3.66 -7.75 -1.31
C VAL A 95 -4.22 -8.54 -2.50
N THR A 96 -5.43 -9.11 -2.38
CA THR A 96 -6.07 -9.84 -3.46
C THR A 96 -6.32 -8.95 -4.68
N PHE A 97 -6.80 -7.73 -4.48
CA PHE A 97 -7.00 -6.75 -5.57
C PHE A 97 -5.68 -6.43 -6.27
N ALA A 98 -4.68 -5.95 -5.52
CA ALA A 98 -3.39 -5.54 -6.08
C ALA A 98 -2.69 -6.70 -6.82
N PHE A 99 -2.70 -7.89 -6.22
CA PHE A 99 -2.08 -9.08 -6.79
C PHE A 99 -2.79 -9.54 -8.07
N THR A 100 -4.13 -9.54 -8.09
CA THR A 100 -4.89 -9.96 -9.27
C THR A 100 -4.68 -9.01 -10.46
N ILE A 101 -4.63 -7.69 -10.19
CA ILE A 101 -4.28 -6.69 -11.20
C ILE A 101 -2.87 -6.96 -11.75
N GLY A 102 -1.90 -7.25 -10.88
CA GLY A 102 -0.54 -7.61 -11.30
C GLY A 102 -0.49 -8.82 -12.23
N ILE A 103 -1.22 -9.89 -11.92
CA ILE A 103 -1.31 -11.07 -12.81
C ILE A 103 -1.94 -10.70 -14.15
N LEU A 104 -3.02 -9.92 -14.15
CA LEU A 104 -3.71 -9.51 -15.37
C LEU A 104 -2.77 -8.73 -16.30
N LEU A 105 -2.01 -7.78 -15.75
CA LEU A 105 -1.00 -7.04 -16.50
C LEU A 105 0.15 -7.95 -16.98
N ALA A 106 0.61 -8.87 -16.15
CA ALA A 106 1.67 -9.81 -16.52
C ALA A 106 1.24 -10.82 -17.60
N ARG A 107 -0.06 -11.10 -17.72
CA ARG A 107 -0.62 -11.98 -18.77
C ARG A 107 -1.02 -11.25 -20.03
N ASP A 108 -1.21 -9.93 -19.94
CA ASP A 108 -1.52 -9.15 -21.11
C ASP A 108 -0.30 -9.16 -22.06
N SER A 109 -0.49 -9.81 -23.20
CA SER A 109 0.53 -9.96 -24.24
C SER A 109 0.55 -8.74 -25.17
N ALA A 110 -0.48 -7.89 -25.12
CA ALA A 110 -0.55 -6.65 -25.89
C ALA A 110 0.23 -5.50 -25.23
N THR A 111 0.50 -5.60 -23.92
CA THR A 111 1.28 -4.59 -23.20
C THR A 111 2.73 -4.60 -23.71
N PRO A 112 3.23 -3.49 -24.28
CA PRO A 112 4.63 -3.38 -24.69
C PRO A 112 5.53 -3.56 -23.49
N ARG A 113 6.60 -4.35 -23.61
CA ARG A 113 7.55 -4.57 -22.50
C ARG A 113 8.87 -3.93 -22.83
N GLN A 114 9.52 -3.39 -21.80
CA GLN A 114 10.92 -2.93 -21.86
C GLN A 114 11.17 -1.78 -22.85
N THR A 115 10.18 -0.89 -22.99
CA THR A 115 10.37 0.32 -23.81
C THR A 115 11.23 1.31 -23.04
N VAL A 116 12.45 1.56 -23.53
CA VAL A 116 13.36 2.51 -22.86
C VAL A 116 12.85 3.93 -23.10
N SER A 117 12.46 4.63 -22.03
CA SER A 117 11.91 5.98 -22.11
C SER A 117 12.02 6.73 -20.79
N TRP A 118 12.11 8.06 -20.85
CA TRP A 118 11.96 8.92 -19.69
C TRP A 118 10.57 8.84 -19.05
N ALA A 119 9.59 8.23 -19.74
CA ALA A 119 8.31 7.88 -19.16
C ALA A 119 8.41 6.92 -17.95
N ALA A 120 9.55 6.23 -17.76
CA ALA A 120 9.84 5.47 -16.55
C ALA A 120 9.88 6.33 -15.26
N LEU A 121 9.97 7.66 -15.38
CA LEU A 121 9.91 8.58 -14.24
C LEU A 121 8.48 9.00 -13.86
N VAL A 122 7.47 8.70 -14.70
CA VAL A 122 6.06 9.02 -14.43
C VAL A 122 5.58 8.44 -13.09
N PRO A 123 5.90 7.17 -12.72
CA PRO A 123 5.58 6.64 -11.40
C PRO A 123 6.07 7.50 -10.23
N ILE A 124 7.28 8.05 -10.33
CA ILE A 124 7.85 8.89 -9.28
C ILE A 124 7.05 10.18 -9.15
N ILE A 125 6.71 10.81 -10.28
CA ILE A 125 5.89 12.02 -10.31
C ILE A 125 4.49 11.74 -9.72
N LEU A 126 3.87 10.63 -10.10
CA LEU A 126 2.57 10.22 -9.58
C LEU A 126 2.61 10.00 -8.06
N LEU A 127 3.66 9.38 -7.52
CA LEU A 127 3.84 9.20 -6.08
C LEU A 127 4.04 10.53 -5.34
N ILE A 128 4.86 11.43 -5.89
CA ILE A 128 5.06 12.77 -5.33
C ILE A 128 3.74 13.53 -5.29
N LEU A 129 2.95 13.49 -6.36
CA LEU A 129 1.63 14.13 -6.40
C LEU A 129 0.65 13.47 -5.43
N ALA A 130 0.62 12.14 -5.38
CA ALA A 130 -0.28 11.39 -4.50
C ALA A 130 -0.04 11.71 -3.02
N PHE A 131 1.22 11.91 -2.60
CA PHE A 131 1.55 12.20 -1.20
C PHE A 131 1.74 13.68 -0.88
N GLY A 132 2.00 14.52 -1.89
CA GLY A 132 2.28 15.95 -1.71
C GLY A 132 1.04 16.84 -1.65
N ILE A 133 -0.14 16.35 -2.07
CA ILE A 133 -1.36 17.15 -2.08
C ILE A 133 -1.97 17.20 -0.65
N PRO A 134 -2.13 18.39 -0.05
CA PRO A 134 -2.82 18.53 1.23
C PRO A 134 -4.34 18.39 1.01
N VAL A 135 -4.88 17.22 1.33
CA VAL A 135 -6.32 16.91 1.20
C VAL A 135 -7.02 17.13 2.55
N PRO A 136 -8.18 17.83 2.59
CA PRO A 136 -8.98 17.95 3.80
C PRO A 136 -9.37 16.59 4.37
N GLN A 137 -9.37 16.42 5.70
CA GLN A 137 -9.60 15.12 6.34
C GLN A 137 -10.90 14.44 5.90
N GLN A 138 -11.96 15.21 5.65
CA GLN A 138 -13.27 14.70 5.19
C GLN A 138 -13.22 13.98 3.82
N TYR A 139 -12.24 14.30 2.96
CA TYR A 139 -12.06 13.68 1.65
C TYR A 139 -10.87 12.71 1.61
N ARG A 140 -10.09 12.64 2.69
CA ARG A 140 -8.83 11.88 2.72
C ARG A 140 -9.04 10.40 2.44
N THR A 141 -10.06 9.80 3.03
CA THR A 141 -10.38 8.38 2.86
C THR A 141 -10.75 8.05 1.40
N MET A 142 -11.55 8.90 0.75
CA MET A 142 -11.93 8.73 -0.65
C MET A 142 -10.72 8.94 -1.58
N PHE A 143 -9.85 9.88 -1.23
CA PHE A 143 -8.62 10.16 -1.96
C PHE A 143 -7.63 9.00 -1.88
N ASP A 144 -7.38 8.46 -0.68
CA ASP A 144 -6.52 7.29 -0.47
C ASP A 144 -7.07 6.06 -1.22
N LEU A 145 -8.40 5.92 -1.28
CA LEU A 145 -9.07 4.84 -2.02
C LEU A 145 -8.87 5.00 -3.53
N ALA A 146 -9.02 6.21 -4.05
CA ALA A 146 -8.76 6.50 -5.46
C ALA A 146 -7.29 6.25 -5.83
N ILE A 147 -6.35 6.59 -4.94
CA ILE A 147 -4.93 6.26 -5.13
C ILE A 147 -4.76 4.74 -5.23
N GLY A 148 -5.30 3.98 -4.27
CA GLY A 148 -5.17 2.53 -4.25
C GLY A 148 -5.81 1.84 -5.46
N LEU A 149 -6.96 2.32 -5.93
CA LEU A 149 -7.70 1.72 -7.07
C LEU A 149 -7.17 2.13 -8.44
N PHE A 150 -6.64 3.35 -8.60
CA PHE A 150 -6.31 3.90 -9.90
C PHE A 150 -4.84 4.25 -10.06
N ILE A 151 -4.27 4.99 -9.10
CA ILE A 151 -2.88 5.46 -9.19
C ILE A 151 -1.91 4.29 -9.02
N CYS A 152 -2.12 3.42 -8.04
CA CYS A 152 -1.26 2.26 -7.81
C CYS A 152 -1.22 1.29 -9.01
N PRO A 153 -2.36 0.87 -9.61
CA PRO A 153 -2.35 0.10 -10.86
C PRO A 153 -1.68 0.81 -12.04
N THR A 154 -1.85 2.13 -12.15
CA THR A 154 -1.21 2.91 -13.22
C THR A 154 0.31 2.92 -13.04
N ILE A 155 0.80 3.13 -11.82
CA ILE A 155 2.23 3.03 -11.48
C ILE A 155 2.77 1.65 -11.87
N LEU A 156 2.05 0.59 -11.50
CA LEU A 156 2.44 -0.79 -11.82
C LEU A 156 2.51 -1.02 -13.34
N TYR A 157 1.52 -0.53 -14.10
CA TYR A 157 1.52 -0.61 -15.57
C TYR A 157 2.75 0.08 -16.17
N TYR A 158 3.05 1.31 -15.76
CA TYR A 158 4.24 2.02 -16.24
C TYR A 158 5.54 1.31 -15.88
N GLY A 159 5.62 0.68 -14.70
CA GLY A 159 6.78 -0.12 -14.29
C GLY A 159 6.99 -1.40 -15.11
N ILE A 160 5.94 -1.94 -15.72
CA ILE A 160 6.04 -3.10 -16.64
C ILE A 160 6.42 -2.65 -18.05
N VAL A 161 5.88 -1.51 -18.49
CA VAL A 161 6.02 -1.03 -19.88
C VAL A 161 7.37 -0.36 -20.12
N PHE A 162 7.82 0.47 -19.18
CA PHE A 162 8.95 1.37 -19.40
C PHE A 162 10.18 0.95 -18.61
N GLU A 163 11.32 0.93 -19.29
CA GLU A 163 12.63 0.77 -18.65
C GLU A 163 13.36 2.12 -18.54
N CYS A 164 14.09 2.29 -17.43
CA CYS A 164 14.90 3.46 -17.18
C CYS A 164 16.02 3.61 -18.24
N PRO A 165 16.31 4.84 -18.71
CA PRO A 165 17.47 5.11 -19.55
C PRO A 165 18.78 4.64 -18.90
N GLN A 166 19.74 4.24 -19.74
CA GLN A 166 21.01 3.66 -19.30
C GLN A 166 21.80 4.55 -18.33
N GLN A 167 21.64 5.88 -18.43
CA GLN A 167 22.29 6.86 -17.57
C GLN A 167 21.84 6.76 -16.10
N ILE A 168 20.56 6.49 -15.86
CA ILE A 168 19.98 6.46 -14.50
C ILE A 168 19.78 5.03 -13.98
N ARG A 169 19.88 4.03 -14.86
CA ARG A 169 19.73 2.60 -14.52
C ARG A 169 20.56 2.15 -13.31
N PRO A 170 21.86 2.47 -13.15
CA PRO A 170 22.63 2.00 -11.99
C PRO A 170 22.15 2.62 -10.67
N LEU A 171 21.72 3.89 -10.70
CA LEU A 171 21.15 4.53 -9.52
C LEU A 171 19.76 3.96 -9.19
N ALA A 172 18.94 3.73 -10.20
CA ALA A 172 17.61 3.14 -10.04
C ALA A 172 17.69 1.72 -9.47
N SER A 173 18.62 0.88 -9.93
CA SER A 173 18.82 -0.46 -9.37
C SER A 173 19.32 -0.39 -7.93
N PHE A 174 20.29 0.46 -7.63
CA PHE A 174 20.80 0.64 -6.27
C PHE A 174 19.72 1.08 -5.27
N LEU A 175 18.89 2.06 -5.67
CA LEU A 175 17.75 2.50 -4.86
C LEU A 175 16.70 1.40 -4.70
N GLY A 176 16.46 0.61 -5.76
CA GLY A 176 15.58 -0.56 -5.73
C GLY A 176 16.06 -1.62 -4.74
N ASP A 177 17.34 -1.98 -4.79
CA ASP A 177 17.94 -3.01 -3.93
C ASP A 177 17.89 -2.62 -2.44
N ILE A 178 18.06 -1.33 -2.14
CA ILE A 178 17.99 -0.80 -0.77
C ILE A 178 16.54 -0.65 -0.27
N SER A 179 15.58 -0.46 -1.18
CA SER A 179 14.19 -0.15 -0.81
C SER A 179 13.57 -1.22 0.10
N TYR A 180 13.84 -2.51 -0.15
CA TYR A 180 13.25 -3.61 0.60
C TYR A 180 13.82 -3.75 2.02
N PRO A 181 15.16 -3.79 2.24
CA PRO A 181 15.72 -3.74 3.59
C PRO A 181 15.26 -2.53 4.39
N VAL A 182 15.22 -1.35 3.77
CA VAL A 182 14.74 -0.12 4.42
C VAL A 182 13.28 -0.25 4.81
N TYR A 183 12.42 -0.77 3.92
CA TYR A 183 11.02 -1.04 4.23
C TYR A 183 10.86 -2.00 5.42
N ALA A 184 11.70 -3.03 5.55
CA ALA A 184 11.59 -3.95 6.68
C ALA A 184 11.90 -3.29 8.04
N ILE A 185 12.80 -2.29 8.07
CA ILE A 185 13.33 -1.72 9.32
C ILE A 185 12.85 -0.30 9.62
N HIS A 186 12.12 0.37 8.71
CA HIS A 186 11.78 1.78 8.87
C HIS A 186 10.95 2.08 10.13
N PHE A 187 9.98 1.25 10.48
CA PHE A 187 9.17 1.44 11.69
C PHE A 187 10.00 1.32 12.98
N PRO A 188 10.81 0.26 13.18
CA PRO A 188 11.74 0.19 14.30
C PRO A 188 12.68 1.41 14.37
N LEU A 189 13.21 1.85 13.21
CA LEU A 189 14.13 2.98 13.13
C LEU A 189 13.46 4.30 13.54
N LEU A 190 12.25 4.57 13.03
CA LEU A 190 11.44 5.74 13.43
C LEU A 190 11.11 5.73 14.92
N PHE A 191 10.76 4.55 15.47
CA PHE A 191 10.49 4.40 16.89
C PHE A 191 11.71 4.75 17.75
N MET A 192 12.90 4.27 17.37
CA MET A 192 14.15 4.60 18.07
C MET A 192 14.45 6.10 18.03
N PHE A 193 14.32 6.75 16.88
CA PHE A 193 14.55 8.19 16.76
C PHE A 193 13.57 9.01 17.63
N ASN A 194 12.30 8.63 17.67
CA ASN A 194 11.29 9.34 18.46
C ASN A 194 11.42 9.12 19.98
N HIS A 195 12.18 8.12 20.43
CA HIS A 195 12.43 7.84 21.87
C HIS A 195 13.80 8.32 22.36
N VAL A 196 14.70 8.69 21.44
CA VAL A 196 16.06 9.17 21.76
C VAL A 196 16.17 10.71 21.63
N ALA A 197 15.23 11.35 20.94
CA ALA A 197 15.09 12.82 20.86
C ALA A 197 14.13 13.35 21.92
#